data_AF-A0A1H9AT42-F1
#
_entry.id   AF-A0A1H9AT42-F1
#
_cell.length_a   1.000
_cell.length_b   1.000
_cell.length_c   1.000
_cell.angle_alpha   90.00
_cell.angle_beta   90.00
_cell.angle_gamma   90.00
#
_symmetry.space_group_name_H-M   'P 1'
#
loop_
_entity.id
_entity.type
_entity.pdbx_description
1 polymer ?
#
loop_
_entity_poly.entity_id
_entity_poly.type
_entity_poly.pdbx_seq_one_letter_code
_entity_poly.pdbx_strand_id
1 'polypeptide(L)'
;MKCVEVLKEDFKEALSQIDFENAYDPYSRTFMKALFIGQLLMACEELEDDVEEELDGARNYWELYQQTNDVQYKEMAHDELRHAGILIKKHLVKADESEREHLNRLEEERQKMLKLVKTEV
;
A
#
# COMPACT_ATOMS: atom_id res chain seq x y z
N MET A 1 14.67 5.61 -7.25
CA MET A 1 15.02 4.35 -7.97
C MET A 1 14.94 4.56 -9.48
N LYS A 2 15.99 4.23 -10.25
CA LYS A 2 16.02 4.46 -11.72
C LYS A 2 14.96 3.68 -12.51
N CYS A 3 14.42 2.58 -11.97
CA CYS A 3 13.41 1.74 -12.61
C CYS A 3 12.00 2.35 -12.61
N VAL A 4 11.60 3.01 -11.50
CA VAL A 4 10.26 3.60 -11.34
C VAL A 4 10.08 4.80 -12.27
N GLU A 5 11.09 5.66 -12.37
CA GLU A 5 11.08 6.80 -13.30
C GLU A 5 10.88 6.34 -14.75
N VAL A 6 11.58 5.30 -15.17
CA VAL A 6 11.43 4.71 -16.52
C VAL A 6 10.02 4.13 -16.71
N LEU A 7 9.47 3.42 -15.73
CA LEU A 7 8.10 2.90 -15.79
C LEU A 7 7.06 4.03 -15.87
N LYS A 8 7.28 5.16 -15.18
CA LYS A 8 6.41 6.34 -15.24
C LYS A 8 6.42 6.99 -16.63
N GLU A 9 7.60 7.08 -17.25
CA GLU A 9 7.74 7.56 -18.63
C GLU A 9 7.04 6.62 -19.61
N ASP A 10 7.29 5.31 -19.52
CA ASP A 10 6.68 4.29 -20.36
C ASP A 10 5.15 4.24 -20.22
N PHE A 11 4.62 4.46 -19.01
CA PHE A 11 3.19 4.52 -18.76
C PHE A 11 2.54 5.74 -19.41
N LYS A 12 3.16 6.92 -19.26
CA LYS A 12 2.70 8.17 -19.89
C LYS A 12 2.70 8.04 -21.41
N GLU A 13 3.75 7.46 -21.98
CA GLU A 13 3.83 7.20 -23.41
C GLU A 13 2.69 6.26 -23.87
N ALA A 14 2.49 5.15 -23.17
CA ALA A 14 1.43 4.20 -23.49
C ALA A 14 0.03 4.83 -23.41
N LEU A 15 -0.24 5.67 -22.39
CA LEU A 15 -1.52 6.38 -22.26
C LEU A 15 -1.76 7.37 -23.40
N SER A 16 -0.72 8.10 -23.83
CA SER A 16 -0.84 9.08 -24.93
C SER A 16 -1.19 8.48 -26.29
N GLN A 17 -1.01 7.17 -26.44
CA GLN A 17 -1.31 6.43 -27.66
C GLN A 17 -2.75 5.88 -27.66
N ILE A 18 -3.50 6.05 -26.56
CA ILE A 18 -4.89 5.61 -26.44
C ILE A 18 -5.79 6.79 -26.82
N ASP A 19 -6.58 6.61 -27.87
CA ASP A 19 -7.64 7.55 -28.23
C ASP A 19 -8.89 7.26 -27.40
N PHE A 20 -9.07 8.01 -26.31
CA PHE A 20 -10.21 7.87 -25.42
C PHE A 20 -11.51 8.47 -25.97
N GLU A 21 -11.45 9.32 -26.99
CA GLU A 21 -12.61 10.09 -27.45
C GLU A 21 -13.32 9.41 -28.62
N ASN A 22 -12.57 8.84 -29.56
CA ASN A 22 -13.14 8.39 -30.84
C ASN A 22 -12.89 6.91 -31.17
N ALA A 23 -11.87 6.27 -30.56
CA ALA A 23 -11.46 4.90 -30.90
C ALA A 23 -11.01 4.08 -29.68
N TYR A 24 -11.65 4.29 -28.52
CA TYR A 24 -11.32 3.56 -27.30
C TYR A 24 -11.65 2.07 -27.46
N ASP A 25 -10.62 1.24 -27.32
CA ASP A 25 -10.75 -0.22 -27.27
C ASP A 25 -10.01 -0.78 -26.04
N PRO A 26 -10.75 -1.28 -25.02
CA PRO A 26 -10.16 -1.84 -23.80
C PRO A 26 -9.44 -3.18 -24.04
N TYR A 27 -9.60 -3.80 -25.22
CA TYR A 27 -8.87 -5.01 -25.60
C TYR A 27 -7.69 -4.71 -26.55
N SER A 28 -7.48 -3.44 -26.90
CA SER A 28 -6.36 -3.04 -27.75
C SER A 28 -5.04 -3.36 -27.07
N ARG A 29 -4.04 -3.69 -27.89
CA ARG A 29 -2.68 -3.95 -27.40
C ARG A 29 -2.10 -2.76 -26.63
N THR A 30 -2.43 -1.54 -27.06
CA THR A 30 -1.98 -0.29 -26.43
C THR A 30 -2.60 -0.11 -25.04
N PHE A 31 -3.90 -0.33 -24.90
CA PHE A 31 -4.57 -0.28 -23.60
C PHE A 31 -4.03 -1.35 -22.65
N MET A 32 -3.89 -2.59 -23.13
CA MET A 32 -3.34 -3.68 -22.32
C MET A 32 -1.89 -3.39 -21.87
N LYS A 33 -1.07 -2.79 -22.74
CA LYS A 33 0.29 -2.34 -22.37
C LYS A 33 0.25 -1.30 -21.25
N ALA A 34 -0.60 -0.28 -21.36
CA ALA A 34 -0.76 0.72 -20.31
C ALA A 34 -1.24 0.09 -18.99
N LEU A 35 -2.23 -0.80 -19.04
CA LEU A 35 -2.74 -1.52 -17.87
C LEU A 35 -1.65 -2.31 -17.15
N PHE A 36 -0.82 -3.06 -17.88
CA PHE A 36 0.29 -3.82 -17.29
C PHE A 36 1.35 -2.92 -16.65
N ILE A 37 1.73 -1.81 -17.31
CA ILE A 37 2.70 -0.88 -16.74
C ILE A 37 2.11 -0.20 -15.49
N GLY A 38 0.82 0.17 -15.53
CA GLY A 38 0.11 0.72 -14.37
C GLY A 38 0.08 -0.25 -13.18
N GLN A 39 -0.17 -1.54 -13.42
CA GLN A 39 -0.10 -2.57 -12.39
C GLN A 39 1.31 -2.73 -11.81
N LEU A 40 2.34 -2.68 -12.65
CA LEU A 40 3.73 -2.71 -12.21
C LEU A 40 4.10 -1.45 -11.41
N LEU A 41 3.60 -0.28 -11.82
CA LEU A 41 3.77 0.97 -11.08
C LEU A 41 3.08 0.90 -9.72
N MET A 42 1.85 0.41 -9.62
CA MET A 42 1.19 0.21 -8.32
C MET A 42 1.99 -0.76 -7.44
N ALA A 43 2.44 -1.88 -7.97
CA ALA A 43 3.32 -2.80 -7.24
C ALA A 43 4.69 -2.19 -6.89
N CYS A 44 5.09 -1.12 -7.58
CA CYS A 44 6.31 -0.36 -7.30
C CYS A 44 6.09 0.88 -6.42
N GLU A 45 4.87 1.42 -6.34
CA GLU A 45 4.48 2.54 -5.48
C GLU A 45 3.96 2.01 -4.14
N GLU A 46 3.46 0.77 -4.08
CA GLU A 46 3.44 -0.10 -2.88
C GLU A 46 4.87 -0.41 -2.35
N LEU A 47 5.90 0.34 -2.78
CA LEU A 47 7.28 0.25 -2.29
C LEU A 47 7.77 1.55 -1.62
N GLU A 48 6.88 2.44 -1.17
CA GLU A 48 7.16 3.09 0.12
C GLU A 48 6.88 2.01 1.20
N ASP A 49 7.80 1.04 1.24
CA ASP A 49 7.81 -0.14 2.11
C ASP A 49 8.17 0.30 3.55
N ASP A 50 7.42 1.24 4.12
CA ASP A 50 7.63 1.69 5.50
C ASP A 50 6.54 1.17 6.42
N VAL A 51 6.90 0.13 7.18
CA VAL A 51 6.05 -0.43 8.23
C VAL A 51 5.64 0.65 9.24
N GLU A 52 6.51 1.63 9.51
CA GLU A 52 6.23 2.70 10.47
C GLU A 52 5.16 3.66 9.92
N GLU A 53 5.16 3.95 8.62
CA GLU A 53 4.15 4.80 7.98
C GLU A 53 2.76 4.17 8.03
N GLU A 54 2.65 2.88 7.73
CA GLU A 54 1.39 2.12 7.85
C GLU A 54 0.88 2.08 9.30
N LEU A 55 1.78 1.97 10.27
CA LEU A 55 1.42 2.03 11.70
C LEU A 55 0.95 3.43 12.10
N ASP A 56 1.60 4.49 11.62
CA ASP A 56 1.17 5.87 11.86
C ASP A 56 -0.17 6.18 11.19
N GLY A 57 -0.39 5.71 9.96
CA GLY A 57 -1.68 5.76 9.27
C GLY A 57 -2.78 5.10 10.09
N ALA A 58 -2.54 3.87 10.56
CA ALA A 58 -3.46 3.17 11.43
C ALA A 58 -3.80 3.94 12.73
N ARG A 59 -2.80 4.59 13.36
CA ARG A 59 -3.00 5.38 14.58
C ARG A 59 -3.89 6.58 14.31
N ASN A 60 -3.59 7.32 13.24
CA ASN A 60 -4.35 8.50 12.84
C ASN A 60 -5.82 8.17 12.55
N TYR A 61 -6.08 7.12 11.79
CA TYR A 61 -7.45 6.69 11.52
C TYR A 61 -8.17 6.19 12.77
N TRP A 62 -7.48 5.51 13.67
CA TRP A 62 -8.07 5.10 14.95
C TRP A 62 -8.44 6.31 15.82
N GLU A 63 -7.58 7.33 15.91
CA GLU A 63 -7.88 8.57 16.62
C GLU A 63 -9.07 9.31 16.01
N LEU A 64 -9.14 9.38 14.67
CA LEU A 64 -10.28 9.97 13.97
C LEU A 64 -11.57 9.20 14.26
N TYR A 65 -11.54 7.87 14.30
CA TYR A 65 -12.69 7.07 14.72
C TYR A 65 -13.11 7.41 16.16
N GLN A 66 -12.18 7.50 17.11
CA GLN A 66 -12.50 7.85 18.50
C GLN A 66 -13.12 9.25 18.63
N GLN A 67 -12.75 10.20 17.76
CA GLN A 67 -13.28 11.56 17.76
C GLN A 67 -14.65 11.68 17.07
N THR A 68 -14.86 10.92 15.99
CA THR A 68 -16.02 11.08 15.08
C THR A 68 -17.07 9.99 15.26
N ASN A 69 -16.68 8.84 15.81
CA ASN A 69 -17.42 7.59 15.82
C ASN A 69 -17.82 7.10 14.41
N ASP A 70 -17.11 7.54 13.37
CA ASP A 70 -17.33 7.10 11.98
C ASP A 70 -16.58 5.78 11.71
N VAL A 71 -17.37 4.74 11.49
CA VAL A 71 -16.87 3.36 11.28
C VAL A 71 -15.94 3.26 10.07
N GLN A 72 -16.04 4.14 9.07
CA GLN A 72 -15.12 4.13 7.93
C GLN A 72 -13.67 4.30 8.37
N TYR A 73 -13.39 5.20 9.32
CA TYR A 73 -12.03 5.38 9.84
C TYR A 73 -11.54 4.15 10.63
N LYS A 74 -12.44 3.43 11.29
CA LYS A 74 -12.10 2.16 11.94
C LYS A 74 -11.71 1.07 10.91
N GLU A 75 -12.43 1.01 9.78
CA GLU A 75 -12.11 0.09 8.69
C GLU A 75 -10.76 0.43 8.04
N MET A 76 -10.50 1.71 7.78
CA MET A 76 -9.22 2.18 7.26
C MET A 76 -8.07 1.84 8.22
N ALA A 77 -8.22 2.09 9.52
CA ALA A 77 -7.22 1.68 10.52
C ALA A 77 -6.93 0.18 10.49
N HIS A 78 -7.94 -0.65 10.23
CA HIS A 78 -7.77 -2.09 10.11
C HIS A 78 -7.02 -2.49 8.84
N ASP A 79 -7.23 -1.80 7.72
CA ASP A 79 -6.53 -2.06 6.46
C ASP A 79 -5.05 -1.70 6.54
N GLU A 80 -4.70 -0.54 7.07
CA GLU A 80 -3.30 -0.14 7.32
C GLU A 80 -2.59 -1.17 8.23
N LEU A 81 -3.25 -1.64 9.31
CA LEU A 81 -2.71 -2.71 10.16
C LEU A 81 -2.56 -4.06 9.45
N ARG A 82 -3.30 -4.31 8.37
CA ARG A 82 -3.15 -5.50 7.54
C ARG A 82 -1.95 -5.33 6.60
N HIS A 83 -1.80 -4.14 6.01
CA HIS A 83 -0.68 -3.78 5.14
C HIS A 83 0.66 -3.81 5.88
N ALA A 84 0.77 -3.16 7.05
CA ALA A 84 1.92 -3.27 7.94
C ALA A 84 2.32 -4.73 8.21
N GLY A 85 1.34 -5.60 8.46
CA GLY A 85 1.57 -7.03 8.72
C GLY A 85 2.08 -7.82 7.51
N ILE A 86 1.75 -7.38 6.29
CA ILE A 86 2.30 -7.94 5.04
C ILE A 86 3.75 -7.47 4.86
N LEU A 87 4.01 -6.17 5.05
CA LEU A 87 5.34 -5.58 4.94
C LEU A 87 6.32 -6.21 5.93
N ILE A 88 5.95 -6.33 7.21
CA ILE A 88 6.77 -6.99 8.23
C ILE A 88 7.19 -8.40 7.77
N LYS A 89 6.23 -9.22 7.31
CA LYS A 89 6.52 -10.58 6.83
C LYS A 89 7.44 -10.59 5.62
N LYS A 90 7.25 -9.64 4.69
CA LYS A 90 8.09 -9.47 3.50
C LYS A 90 9.53 -9.12 3.89
N HIS A 91 9.73 -8.22 4.85
CA HIS A 91 11.07 -7.83 5.31
C HIS A 91 11.75 -8.90 6.15
N LEU A 92 11.01 -9.61 7.02
CA LEU A 92 11.56 -10.67 7.88
C LEU A 92 12.27 -11.79 7.11
N VAL A 93 11.86 -12.07 5.86
CA VAL A 93 12.49 -13.10 5.00
C VAL A 93 13.95 -12.76 4.66
N LYS A 94 14.29 -11.47 4.62
CA LYS A 94 15.61 -10.97 4.21
C LYS A 94 16.40 -10.33 5.36
N ALA A 95 15.77 -10.17 6.52
CA ALA A 95 16.31 -9.44 7.65
C ALA A 95 17.51 -10.13 8.29
N ASP A 96 18.53 -9.33 8.63
CA ASP A 96 19.55 -9.73 9.59
C ASP A 96 19.03 -9.74 11.04
N GLU A 97 19.89 -10.06 12.01
CA GLU A 97 19.48 -10.17 13.42
C GLU A 97 18.96 -8.83 13.99
N SER A 98 19.61 -7.72 13.66
CA SER A 98 19.23 -6.39 14.14
C SER A 98 17.91 -5.92 13.52
N GLU A 99 17.76 -6.12 12.22
CA GLU A 99 16.54 -5.82 11.47
C GLU A 99 15.37 -6.67 11.98
N ARG A 100 15.62 -7.96 12.29
CA ARG A 100 14.62 -8.86 12.83
C ARG A 100 14.12 -8.43 14.20
N GLU A 101 15.00 -8.01 15.10
CA GLU A 101 14.59 -7.46 16.40
C GLU A 101 13.69 -6.22 16.25
N HIS A 102 14.04 -5.32 15.32
CA HIS A 102 13.22 -4.14 15.04
C HIS A 102 11.85 -4.50 14.45
N LEU A 103 11.81 -5.36 13.42
CA LEU A 103 10.57 -5.83 12.80
C LEU A 103 9.66 -6.56 13.79
N ASN A 104 10.23 -7.33 14.73
CA ASN A 104 9.47 -7.97 15.80
C ASN A 104 8.82 -6.94 16.75
N ARG A 105 9.52 -5.84 17.08
CA ARG A 105 8.92 -4.76 17.89
C ARG A 105 7.74 -4.10 17.15
N LEU A 106 7.87 -3.88 15.85
CA LEU A 106 6.79 -3.34 15.03
C LEU A 106 5.60 -4.30 14.95
N GLU A 107 5.84 -5.62 14.83
CA GLU A 107 4.76 -6.62 14.86
C GLU A 107 4.04 -6.67 16.21
N GLU A 108 4.77 -6.57 17.32
CA GLU A 108 4.16 -6.49 18.65
C GLU A 108 3.27 -5.27 18.79
N GLU A 109 3.71 -4.13 18.26
CA GLU A 109 2.94 -2.90 18.26
C GLU A 109 1.66 -3.03 17.42
N ARG A 110 1.80 -3.51 16.18
CA ARG A 110 0.68 -3.80 15.27
C ARG A 110 -0.36 -4.70 15.93
N GLN A 111 0.07 -5.73 16.64
CA GLN A 111 -0.83 -6.66 17.35
C GLN A 111 -1.55 -6.00 18.54
N LYS A 112 -0.90 -5.08 19.25
CA LYS A 112 -1.54 -4.30 20.32
C LYS A 112 -2.63 -3.42 19.73
N MET A 113 -2.33 -2.70 18.65
CA MET A 113 -3.31 -1.86 17.96
C MET A 113 -4.46 -2.66 17.37
N LEU A 114 -4.18 -3.79 16.71
CA LEU A 114 -5.20 -4.65 16.13
C LEU A 114 -6.19 -5.17 17.18
N LYS A 115 -5.73 -5.43 18.41
CA LYS A 115 -6.63 -5.75 19.52
C LYS A 115 -7.54 -4.58 19.88
N LEU A 116 -7.01 -3.35 19.97
CA LEU A 116 -7.83 -2.16 20.26
C LEU A 116 -8.93 -1.98 19.21
N VAL A 117 -8.56 -2.00 17.93
CA VAL A 117 -9.49 -1.85 16.80
C VAL A 117 -10.56 -2.95 16.79
N LYS A 118 -10.24 -4.19 17.20
CA LYS A 118 -11.17 -5.33 17.20
C LYS A 118 -12.04 -5.48 18.45
N THR A 119 -11.61 -4.97 19.61
CA THR A 119 -12.25 -5.28 20.90
C THR A 119 -13.37 -4.30 21.26
N GLU A 120 -13.43 -3.12 20.65
CA GLU A 120 -14.55 -2.18 20.86
C GLU A 120 -15.69 -2.44 19.86
N VAL A 121 -16.64 -3.28 20.28
CA VAL A 121 -18.01 -3.37 19.75
C VAL A 121 -18.97 -3.35 20.92
#